data_AF-A0A447NQZ2-F1
#
_entry.id   AF-A0A447NQZ2-F1
#
_cell.length_a   1.000
_cell.length_b   1.000
_cell.length_c   1.000
_cell.angle_alpha   90.00
_cell.angle_beta   90.00
_cell.angle_gamma   90.00
#
_symmetry.space_group_name_H-M   'P 1'
#
loop_
_entity.id
_entity.type
_entity.pdbx_description
1 polymer ?
#
loop_
_entity_poly.entity_id
_entity_poly.type
_entity_poly.pdbx_seq_one_letter_code
_entity_poly.pdbx_strand_id
1 'polypeptide(L)'
;MIVINNYFSGVLKRGIPIYTEELVLQMKKDSMQVCELTCPKVLYPLPAFIHNFLFIFYEQILTPLIGLILKSKFNIYPYNSTSIIDAYLGKSVVIIHDLISLRKKNHSLSAKYVSYCMLKASQLKADYIYISKTTKRVIDSIELFKNCKGYYFPNTFFRFEEIAKKNTTLDLGYILLVTGVGDNKDLDGALKLYSSISKDERLPLKILGCGNAIERVKKNN
;
A
#
# COMPACT_ATOMS: atom_id res chain seq x y z
N MET A 1 -21.28 3.41 9.08
CA MET A 1 -20.44 4.07 8.07
C MET A 1 -18.97 4.01 8.45
N ILE A 2 -18.10 3.69 7.49
CA ILE A 2 -16.63 3.74 7.58
C ILE A 2 -16.15 4.69 6.48
N VAL A 3 -15.22 5.60 6.79
CA VAL A 3 -14.58 6.45 5.78
C VAL A 3 -13.17 5.94 5.55
N ILE A 4 -12.73 5.85 4.29
CA ILE A 4 -11.38 5.38 3.94
C ILE A 4 -10.71 6.45 3.07
N ASN A 5 -9.56 6.95 3.51
CA ASN A 5 -8.77 7.90 2.73
C ASN A 5 -7.89 7.15 1.72
N ASN A 6 -8.38 6.93 0.51
CA ASN A 6 -7.62 6.33 -0.59
C ASN A 6 -7.17 7.38 -1.63
N TYR A 7 -6.62 8.51 -1.16
CA TYR A 7 -6.28 9.66 -2.01
C TYR A 7 -5.50 9.29 -3.28
N PHE A 8 -4.49 8.42 -3.19
CA PHE A 8 -3.63 8.07 -4.32
C PHE A 8 -4.24 7.01 -5.25
N SER A 9 -5.46 6.51 -5.02
CA SER A 9 -6.17 5.69 -6.00
C SER A 9 -6.26 6.42 -7.33
N GLY A 10 -5.93 5.72 -8.41
CA GLY A 10 -5.87 6.27 -9.77
C GLY A 10 -4.71 7.24 -10.04
N VAL A 11 -4.20 7.97 -9.05
CA VAL A 11 -3.03 8.87 -9.18
C VAL A 11 -1.74 8.05 -9.27
N LEU A 12 -1.58 7.06 -8.37
CA LEU A 12 -0.41 6.19 -8.34
C LEU A 12 -0.86 4.73 -8.49
N LYS A 13 -0.45 4.06 -9.57
CA LYS A 13 -0.62 2.60 -9.74
C LYS A 13 0.41 1.85 -8.89
N ARG A 14 0.27 1.90 -7.56
CA ARG A 14 1.19 1.31 -6.57
C ARG A 14 0.45 0.37 -5.61
N GLY A 15 1.22 -0.37 -4.82
CA GLY A 15 0.70 -1.43 -3.94
C GLY A 15 -0.34 -0.96 -2.92
N ILE A 16 -0.12 0.16 -2.23
CA ILE A 16 -1.06 0.64 -1.18
C ILE A 16 -2.43 1.05 -1.75
N PRO A 17 -2.52 1.87 -2.83
CA PRO A 17 -3.81 2.17 -3.44
C PRO A 17 -4.55 0.92 -3.94
N ILE A 18 -3.84 -0.02 -4.59
CA ILE A 18 -4.44 -1.27 -5.08
C ILE A 18 -4.97 -2.11 -3.91
N TYR A 19 -4.17 -2.31 -2.86
CA TYR A 19 -4.60 -3.00 -1.65
C TYR A 19 -5.85 -2.36 -1.03
N THR A 20 -5.89 -1.03 -0.97
CA THR A 20 -7.02 -0.31 -0.41
C THR A 20 -8.28 -0.49 -1.24
N GLU A 21 -8.17 -0.51 -2.58
CA GLU A 21 -9.29 -0.82 -3.47
C GLU A 21 -9.81 -2.25 -3.27
N GLU A 22 -8.92 -3.25 -3.12
CA GLU A 22 -9.31 -4.63 -2.80
C GLU A 22 -10.06 -4.70 -1.46
N LEU A 23 -9.55 -4.01 -0.45
CA LEU A 23 -10.18 -3.93 0.87
C LEU A 23 -11.58 -3.29 0.79
N VAL A 24 -11.70 -2.12 0.14
CA VAL A 24 -12.98 -1.43 -0.05
C VAL A 24 -13.99 -2.33 -0.78
N LEU A 25 -13.54 -3.03 -1.83
CA LEU A 25 -14.37 -3.93 -2.60
C LEU A 25 -14.88 -5.10 -1.76
N GLN A 26 -14.00 -5.72 -0.97
CA GLN A 26 -14.40 -6.81 -0.07
C GLN A 26 -15.36 -6.34 1.01
N MET A 27 -15.09 -5.20 1.66
CA MET A 27 -15.98 -4.62 2.66
C MET A 27 -17.37 -4.32 2.10
N LYS A 28 -17.46 -3.81 0.86
CA LYS A 28 -18.75 -3.58 0.18
C LYS A 28 -19.48 -4.90 -0.13
N LYS A 29 -18.77 -5.95 -0.54
CA LYS A 29 -19.35 -7.29 -0.74
C LYS A 29 -19.93 -7.85 0.56
N ASP A 30 -19.26 -7.59 1.68
CA ASP A 30 -19.71 -7.96 3.02
C ASP A 30 -20.79 -6.99 3.57
N SER A 31 -21.46 -6.24 2.69
CA SER A 31 -22.55 -5.30 3.00
C SER A 31 -22.18 -4.19 3.98
N MET A 32 -20.89 -3.86 4.12
CA MET A 32 -20.45 -2.73 4.94
C MET A 32 -20.68 -1.41 4.22
N GLN A 33 -21.17 -0.41 4.96
CA GLN A 33 -21.28 0.97 4.46
C GLN A 33 -19.92 1.66 4.49
N VAL A 34 -19.31 1.82 3.31
CA VAL A 34 -17.98 2.41 3.13
C VAL A 34 -18.05 3.64 2.21
N CYS A 35 -17.52 4.76 2.68
CA CYS A 35 -17.24 5.96 1.90
C CYS A 35 -15.73 6.04 1.61
N GLU A 36 -15.36 5.86 0.35
CA GLU A 36 -13.96 5.97 -0.08
C GLU A 36 -13.70 7.38 -0.61
N LEU A 37 -12.68 8.04 -0.07
CA LEU A 37 -12.22 9.35 -0.52
C LEU A 37 -10.99 9.18 -1.40
N THR A 38 -11.13 9.49 -2.69
CA THR A 38 -10.04 9.46 -3.67
C THR A 38 -9.74 10.87 -4.17
N CYS A 39 -8.55 11.07 -4.74
CA CYS A 39 -8.28 12.30 -5.49
C CYS A 39 -9.29 12.44 -6.66
N PRO A 40 -9.86 13.63 -6.90
CA PRO A 40 -10.66 13.89 -8.10
C PRO A 40 -9.82 13.74 -9.37
N LYS A 41 -10.40 13.11 -10.41
CA LYS A 41 -9.71 12.85 -11.69
C LYS A 41 -9.14 14.12 -12.35
N VAL A 42 -9.81 15.25 -12.18
CA VAL A 42 -9.36 16.56 -12.70
C VAL A 42 -8.02 17.00 -12.12
N LEU A 43 -7.62 16.48 -10.96
CA LEU A 43 -6.37 16.82 -10.29
C LEU A 43 -5.24 15.81 -10.58
N TYR A 44 -5.50 14.72 -11.32
CA TYR A 44 -4.49 13.69 -11.62
C TYR A 44 -3.28 14.20 -12.41
N PRO A 45 -3.41 15.17 -13.34
CA PRO A 45 -2.27 15.67 -14.10
C PRO A 45 -1.31 16.56 -13.29
N LEU A 46 -1.62 16.84 -12.02
CA LEU A 46 -0.82 17.77 -11.22
C LEU A 46 0.57 17.19 -10.88
N PRO A 47 1.59 18.04 -10.69
CA PRO A 47 2.90 17.61 -10.24
C PRO A 47 2.87 16.90 -8.88
N ALA A 48 3.82 15.99 -8.66
CA ALA A 48 3.91 15.16 -7.46
C ALA A 48 3.96 15.97 -6.15
N PHE A 49 4.61 17.15 -6.14
CA PHE A 49 4.67 17.98 -4.94
C PHE A 49 3.29 18.49 -4.53
N ILE A 50 2.41 18.84 -5.49
CA ILE A 50 1.04 19.28 -5.22
C ILE A 50 0.23 18.12 -4.64
N HIS A 51 0.39 16.91 -5.19
CA HIS A 51 -0.25 15.72 -4.63
C HIS A 51 0.15 15.45 -3.18
N ASN A 52 1.40 15.70 -2.79
CA ASN A 52 1.81 15.55 -1.39
C ASN A 52 1.11 16.55 -0.47
N PHE A 53 0.96 17.82 -0.89
CA PHE A 53 0.22 18.82 -0.11
C PHE A 53 -1.27 18.48 -0.01
N LEU A 54 -1.89 18.12 -1.13
CA LEU A 54 -3.29 17.72 -1.17
C LEU A 54 -3.55 16.45 -0.36
N PHE A 55 -2.63 15.48 -0.38
CA PHE A 55 -2.70 14.28 0.44
C PHE A 55 -2.76 14.64 1.93
N ILE A 56 -1.87 15.53 2.40
CA ILE A 56 -1.88 15.99 3.81
C ILE A 56 -3.20 16.69 4.14
N PHE A 57 -3.71 17.54 3.24
CA PHE A 57 -5.01 18.20 3.41
C PHE A 57 -6.16 17.17 3.50
N TYR A 58 -6.18 16.17 2.61
CA TYR A 58 -7.17 15.11 2.62
C TYR A 58 -7.10 14.29 3.91
N GLU A 59 -5.89 13.97 4.35
CA GLU A 59 -5.66 13.17 5.54
C GLU A 59 -6.05 13.92 6.81
N GLN A 60 -5.51 15.13 7.02
CA GLN A 60 -5.63 15.84 8.30
C GLN A 60 -6.94 16.62 8.43
N ILE A 61 -7.57 17.05 7.32
CA ILE A 61 -8.74 17.94 7.35
C ILE A 61 -9.96 17.29 6.72
N LEU A 62 -9.87 16.88 5.44
CA LEU A 62 -11.07 16.45 4.71
C LEU A 62 -11.64 15.14 5.25
N THR A 63 -10.79 14.13 5.50
CA THR A 63 -11.24 12.82 6.00
C THR A 63 -11.92 12.93 7.38
N PRO A 64 -11.34 13.62 8.37
CA PRO A 64 -12.04 13.88 9.63
C PRO A 64 -13.37 14.62 9.45
N LEU A 65 -13.40 15.67 8.62
CA LEU A 65 -14.61 16.44 8.36
C LEU A 65 -15.73 15.58 7.76
N ILE A 66 -15.41 14.78 6.75
CA ILE A 66 -16.36 13.84 6.14
C ILE A 66 -16.78 12.77 7.16
N GLY A 67 -15.86 12.26 7.97
CA GLY A 67 -16.17 11.32 9.05
C GLY A 67 -17.13 11.90 10.09
N LEU A 68 -17.02 13.20 10.40
CA LEU A 68 -17.96 13.90 11.26
C LEU A 68 -19.34 14.05 10.59
N ILE A 69 -19.40 14.53 9.35
CA ILE A 69 -20.64 14.72 8.58
C ILE A 69 -21.41 13.40 8.44
N LEU A 70 -20.69 12.33 8.07
CA LEU A 70 -21.28 11.00 7.85
C LEU A 70 -21.45 10.18 9.14
N LYS A 71 -21.12 10.76 10.31
CA LYS A 71 -21.14 10.09 11.62
C LYS A 71 -20.45 8.72 11.56
N SER A 72 -19.25 8.70 10.96
CA SER A 72 -18.47 7.46 10.83
C SER A 72 -18.11 6.89 12.20
N LYS A 73 -18.09 5.55 12.28
CA LYS A 73 -17.63 4.82 13.47
C LYS A 73 -16.11 4.99 13.62
N PHE A 74 -15.39 4.84 12.52
CA PHE A 74 -13.96 5.06 12.41
C PHE A 74 -13.60 5.41 10.96
N ASN A 75 -12.41 5.98 10.81
CA ASN A 75 -11.81 6.39 9.56
C ASN A 75 -10.50 5.62 9.35
N ILE A 76 -10.34 4.98 8.19
CA ILE A 76 -9.18 4.16 7.85
C ILE A 76 -8.19 4.98 7.02
N TYR A 77 -6.92 4.90 7.41
CA TYR A 77 -5.80 5.58 6.77
C TYR A 77 -4.76 4.56 6.28
N PRO A 78 -4.68 4.29 4.97
CA PRO A 78 -3.88 3.19 4.44
C PRO A 78 -2.40 3.53 4.21
N TYR A 79 -1.98 4.79 4.36
CA TYR A 79 -0.67 5.26 3.88
C TYR A 79 0.41 5.34 4.97
N ASN A 80 0.37 4.46 5.98
CA ASN A 80 1.29 4.46 7.15
C ASN A 80 1.22 5.75 8.01
N SER A 81 0.31 6.66 7.71
CA SER A 81 0.02 7.91 8.43
C SER A 81 -1.47 7.99 8.74
N THR A 82 -1.87 8.97 9.55
CA THR A 82 -3.27 9.19 9.92
C THR A 82 -3.49 10.65 10.29
N SER A 83 -4.74 11.10 10.23
CA SER A 83 -5.15 12.32 10.91
C SER A 83 -4.82 12.25 12.41
N ILE A 84 -4.21 13.30 12.92
CA ILE A 84 -3.99 13.47 14.36
C ILE A 84 -5.30 13.79 15.07
N ILE A 85 -6.22 14.50 14.39
CA ILE A 85 -7.54 14.83 14.92
C ILE A 85 -8.33 13.54 15.16
N ASP A 86 -8.40 12.65 14.17
CA ASP A 86 -9.13 11.39 14.36
C ASP A 86 -8.42 10.43 15.32
N ALA A 87 -7.08 10.44 15.39
CA ALA A 87 -6.36 9.68 16.40
C ALA A 87 -6.72 10.16 17.81
N TYR A 88 -6.80 11.48 18.03
CA TYR A 88 -7.20 12.06 19.31
C TYR A 88 -8.66 11.75 19.66
N LEU A 89 -9.56 11.75 18.66
CA LEU A 89 -10.98 11.44 18.85
C LEU A 89 -11.28 9.93 18.96
N GLY A 90 -10.27 9.06 18.91
CA GLY A 90 -10.44 7.61 18.92
C GLY A 90 -11.16 7.07 17.67
N LYS A 91 -11.15 7.83 16.57
CA LYS A 91 -11.75 7.46 15.28
C LYS A 91 -10.76 6.91 14.28
N SER A 92 -9.46 7.06 14.50
CA SER A 92 -8.44 6.60 13.56
C SER A 92 -8.22 5.09 13.61
N VAL A 93 -8.14 4.48 12.43
CA VAL A 93 -7.52 3.18 12.20
C VAL A 93 -6.42 3.33 11.15
N VAL A 94 -5.16 3.14 11.53
CA VAL A 94 -4.02 3.27 10.60
C VAL A 94 -3.57 1.91 10.06
N ILE A 95 -3.35 1.80 8.75
CA ILE A 95 -2.77 0.59 8.15
C ILE A 95 -1.27 0.75 8.02
N ILE A 96 -0.54 -0.22 8.57
CA ILE A 96 0.91 -0.30 8.53
C ILE A 96 1.34 -1.35 7.51
N HIS A 97 1.87 -0.88 6.39
CA HIS A 97 2.45 -1.66 5.31
C HIS A 97 3.92 -2.01 5.58
N ASP A 98 4.68 -1.02 6.03
CA ASP A 98 6.09 -1.14 6.37
C ASP A 98 6.49 -0.05 7.37
N LEU A 99 7.74 -0.11 7.84
CA LEU A 99 8.32 0.85 8.79
C LEU A 99 9.54 1.56 8.17
N ILE A 100 9.59 1.70 6.84
CA ILE A 100 10.74 2.30 6.14
C ILE A 100 10.91 3.77 6.52
N SER A 101 9.82 4.49 6.79
CA SER A 101 9.85 5.89 7.21
C SER A 101 10.55 6.10 8.55
N LEU A 102 10.53 5.10 9.45
CA LEU A 102 11.17 5.16 10.77
C LEU A 102 12.69 4.89 10.73
N ARG A 103 13.24 4.47 9.58
CA ARG A 103 14.67 4.18 9.45
C ARG A 103 15.48 5.49 9.48
N LYS A 104 16.52 5.55 10.32
CA LYS A 104 17.38 6.74 10.54
C LYS A 104 17.93 7.40 9.27
N LYS A 105 18.13 6.64 8.18
CA LYS A 105 18.66 7.14 6.90
C LYS A 105 17.64 7.91 6.05
N ASN A 106 16.34 7.90 6.41
CA ASN A 106 15.29 8.47 5.59
C ASN A 106 14.93 9.90 6.05
N HIS A 107 15.57 10.91 5.43
CA HIS A 107 15.44 12.31 5.83
C HIS A 107 14.40 13.10 5.03
N SER A 108 13.69 12.48 4.08
CA SER A 108 12.69 13.19 3.26
C SER A 108 11.56 13.77 4.13
N LEU A 109 11.01 14.92 3.71
CA LEU A 109 9.90 15.57 4.42
C LEU A 109 8.69 14.63 4.55
N SER A 110 8.38 13.88 3.49
CA SER A 110 7.32 12.87 3.50
C SER A 110 7.58 11.76 4.52
N ALA A 111 8.81 11.24 4.61
CA ALA A 111 9.15 10.24 5.61
C ALA A 111 9.03 10.78 7.03
N LYS A 112 9.48 12.03 7.28
CA LYS A 112 9.32 12.69 8.58
C LYS A 112 7.86 12.86 8.95
N TYR A 113 7.03 13.29 8.00
CA TYR A 113 5.58 13.44 8.19
C TYR A 113 4.91 12.11 8.55
N VAL A 114 5.16 11.05 7.77
CA VAL A 114 4.58 9.72 8.01
C VAL A 114 5.02 9.18 9.36
N SER A 115 6.31 9.27 9.68
CA SER A 115 6.86 8.85 10.97
C SER A 115 6.24 9.62 12.14
N TYR A 116 6.08 10.93 12.01
CA TYR A 116 5.42 11.74 13.03
C TYR A 116 3.97 11.30 13.26
N CYS A 117 3.19 11.12 12.19
CA CYS A 117 1.79 10.68 12.29
C CYS A 117 1.69 9.28 12.91
N MET A 118 2.56 8.35 12.51
CA MET A 118 2.59 6.98 13.04
C MET A 118 2.93 6.95 14.53
N LEU A 119 3.94 7.72 14.96
CA LEU A 119 4.30 7.83 16.37
C LEU A 119 3.17 8.48 17.17
N LYS A 120 2.50 9.51 16.63
CA LYS A 120 1.35 10.13 17.28
C LYS A 120 0.16 9.19 17.39
N ALA A 121 -0.13 8.41 16.35
CA ALA A 121 -1.16 7.38 16.38
C ALA A 121 -0.91 6.36 17.51
N SER A 122 0.34 5.90 17.63
CA SER A 122 0.74 5.00 18.71
C SER A 122 0.61 5.65 20.10
N GLN A 123 1.01 6.91 20.26
CA GLN A 123 0.88 7.64 21.53
C GLN A 123 -0.59 7.82 21.95
N LEU A 124 -1.45 8.08 20.96
CA LEU A 124 -2.89 8.31 21.16
C LEU A 124 -3.70 7.02 21.20
N LYS A 125 -3.04 5.85 21.22
CA LYS A 125 -3.68 4.53 21.27
C LYS A 125 -4.67 4.27 20.13
N ALA A 126 -4.37 4.79 18.94
CA ALA A 126 -5.17 4.51 17.76
C ALA A 126 -5.15 3.01 17.42
N ASP A 127 -6.27 2.50 16.94
CA ASP A 127 -6.36 1.16 16.38
C ASP A 127 -5.47 1.08 15.13
N TYR A 128 -4.89 -0.09 14.86
CA TYR A 128 -4.04 -0.28 13.69
C TYR A 128 -4.27 -1.61 12.99
N ILE A 129 -4.02 -1.63 11.69
CA ILE A 129 -4.06 -2.81 10.85
C ILE A 129 -2.63 -3.12 10.42
N TYR A 130 -2.21 -4.39 10.51
CA TYR A 130 -0.94 -4.85 9.98
C TYR A 130 -1.18 -5.85 8.84
N ILE A 131 -0.42 -5.70 7.76
CA ILE A 131 -0.63 -6.47 6.52
C ILE A 131 0.14 -7.79 6.46
N SER A 132 1.03 -8.03 7.41
CA SER A 132 1.83 -9.27 7.45
C SER A 132 2.28 -9.58 8.88
N LYS A 133 2.46 -10.88 9.17
CA LYS A 133 3.04 -11.32 10.44
C LYS A 133 4.46 -10.77 10.63
N THR A 134 5.20 -10.58 9.54
CA THR A 134 6.54 -9.96 9.58
C THR A 134 6.45 -8.51 10.04
N THR A 135 5.55 -7.71 9.46
CA THR A 135 5.31 -6.32 9.89
C THR A 135 4.95 -6.27 11.37
N LYS A 136 4.06 -7.17 11.84
CA LYS A 136 3.69 -7.26 13.26
C LYS A 136 4.88 -7.55 14.18
N ARG A 137 5.75 -8.50 13.83
CA ARG A 137 6.97 -8.81 14.61
C ARG A 137 7.87 -7.59 14.74
N VAL A 138 8.05 -6.84 13.65
CA VAL A 138 8.90 -5.63 13.69
C VAL A 138 8.24 -4.56 14.57
N ILE A 139 6.94 -4.29 14.41
CA ILE A 139 6.17 -3.37 15.27
C ILE A 139 6.38 -3.72 16.76
N ASP A 140 6.22 -4.99 17.11
CA ASP A 140 6.37 -5.47 18.49
C ASP A 140 7.80 -5.30 19.02
N SER A 141 8.81 -5.60 18.19
CA SER A 141 10.22 -5.50 18.58
C SER A 141 10.68 -4.08 18.92
N ILE A 142 10.01 -3.07 18.35
CA ILE A 142 10.29 -1.66 18.63
C ILE A 142 9.26 -1.03 19.57
N GLU A 143 8.38 -1.85 20.16
CA GLU A 143 7.27 -1.45 21.03
C GLU A 143 6.35 -0.36 20.42
N LEU A 144 6.28 -0.27 19.09
CA LEU A 144 5.35 0.64 18.43
C LEU A 144 3.92 0.09 18.59
N PHE A 145 2.95 0.97 18.85
CA PHE A 145 1.56 0.58 19.13
C PHE A 145 1.40 -0.34 20.37
N LYS A 146 2.30 -0.24 21.35
CA LYS A 146 2.14 -0.92 22.65
C LYS A 146 0.79 -0.58 23.27
N ASN A 147 0.05 -1.60 23.71
CA ASN A 147 -1.31 -1.48 24.26
C ASN A 147 -2.38 -0.91 23.30
N CYS A 148 -2.10 -0.86 22.00
CA CYS A 148 -3.10 -0.50 20.99
C CYS A 148 -3.74 -1.77 20.41
N LYS A 149 -4.97 -1.65 19.91
CA LYS A 149 -5.66 -2.79 19.31
C LYS A 149 -5.19 -2.97 17.86
N GLY A 150 -4.64 -4.15 17.57
CA GLY A 150 -4.13 -4.51 16.25
C GLY A 150 -5.01 -5.53 15.54
N TYR A 151 -5.25 -5.33 14.24
CA TYR A 151 -6.01 -6.26 13.38
C TYR A 151 -5.13 -6.77 12.23
N TYR A 152 -5.24 -8.06 11.92
CA TYR A 152 -4.49 -8.66 10.81
C TYR A 152 -5.32 -8.69 9.54
N PHE A 153 -5.12 -7.74 8.63
CA PHE A 153 -5.69 -7.79 7.29
C PHE A 153 -4.55 -7.97 6.29
N PRO A 154 -4.27 -9.22 5.85
CA PRO A 154 -3.17 -9.45 4.93
C PRO A 154 -3.36 -8.69 3.63
N ASN A 155 -2.24 -8.41 2.94
CA ASN A 155 -2.33 -8.00 1.54
C ASN A 155 -3.04 -9.10 0.74
N THR A 156 -4.29 -8.86 0.36
CA THR A 156 -5.13 -9.76 -0.41
C THR A 156 -5.30 -9.25 -1.83
N PHE A 157 -5.54 -10.19 -2.76
CA PHE A 157 -5.81 -9.90 -4.17
C PHE A 157 -7.15 -10.54 -4.56
N PHE A 158 -8.24 -10.13 -3.91
CA PHE A 158 -9.55 -10.76 -4.05
C PHE A 158 -10.01 -10.82 -5.52
N ARG A 159 -9.86 -9.72 -6.28
CA ARG A 159 -10.19 -9.68 -7.70
C ARG A 159 -9.36 -10.68 -8.51
N PHE A 160 -8.06 -10.80 -8.21
CA PHE A 160 -7.19 -11.77 -8.89
C PHE A 160 -7.62 -13.21 -8.58
N GLU A 161 -7.92 -13.52 -7.32
CA GLU A 161 -8.40 -14.85 -6.93
C GLU A 161 -9.71 -15.21 -7.63
N GLU A 162 -10.64 -14.28 -7.76
CA GLU A 162 -11.90 -14.50 -8.49
C GLU A 162 -11.66 -14.77 -9.98
N ILE A 163 -10.74 -14.02 -10.61
CA ILE A 163 -10.36 -14.24 -12.01
C ILE A 163 -9.65 -15.59 -12.17
N ALA A 164 -8.72 -15.91 -11.26
CA ALA A 164 -7.95 -17.15 -11.30
C ALA A 164 -8.84 -18.38 -11.11
N LYS A 165 -9.87 -18.32 -10.25
CA LYS A 165 -10.82 -19.42 -10.04
C LYS A 165 -11.75 -19.65 -11.23
N LYS A 166 -12.05 -18.61 -12.02
CA LYS A 166 -12.96 -18.68 -13.19
C LYS A 166 -12.27 -19.12 -14.47
N ASN A 167 -10.95 -19.04 -14.53
CA ASN A 167 -10.17 -19.35 -15.72
C ASN A 167 -9.43 -20.67 -15.56
N THR A 168 -9.38 -21.46 -16.62
CA THR A 168 -8.51 -22.63 -16.68
C THR A 168 -7.06 -22.17 -16.69
N THR A 169 -6.28 -22.63 -15.71
CA THR A 169 -4.83 -22.40 -15.69
C THR A 169 -4.17 -23.36 -16.67
N LEU A 170 -3.59 -22.82 -17.72
CA LEU A 170 -2.79 -23.57 -18.69
C LEU A 170 -1.32 -23.30 -18.41
N ASP A 171 -0.52 -24.37 -18.32
CA ASP A 171 0.93 -24.22 -18.37
C ASP A 171 1.33 -23.88 -19.81
N LEU A 172 1.89 -22.69 -19.99
CA LEU A 172 2.30 -22.17 -21.28
C LEU A 172 3.80 -22.40 -21.53
N GLY A 173 4.49 -23.15 -20.66
CA GLY A 173 5.88 -23.53 -20.84
C GLY A 173 6.86 -22.35 -20.73
N TYR A 174 6.57 -21.37 -19.87
CA TYR A 174 7.46 -20.22 -19.64
C TYR A 174 7.46 -19.78 -18.17
N ILE A 175 8.56 -19.15 -17.76
CA ILE A 175 8.68 -18.48 -16.47
C ILE A 175 8.18 -17.04 -16.63
N LEU A 176 7.26 -16.61 -15.76
CA LEU A 176 6.79 -15.22 -15.70
C LEU A 176 7.40 -14.49 -14.52
N LEU A 177 8.22 -13.47 -14.80
CA LEU A 177 8.73 -12.55 -13.79
C LEU A 177 7.90 -11.26 -13.80
N VAL A 178 7.09 -11.05 -12.77
CA VAL A 178 6.33 -9.81 -12.57
C VAL A 178 7.05 -8.94 -11.55
N THR A 179 7.76 -7.91 -12.01
CA THR A 179 8.58 -7.08 -11.13
C THR A 179 8.78 -5.66 -11.65
N GLY A 180 9.07 -4.74 -10.72
CA GLY A 180 9.54 -3.39 -11.06
C GLY A 180 11.07 -3.32 -11.10
N VAL A 181 11.62 -2.14 -11.40
CA VAL A 181 13.08 -1.93 -11.55
C VAL A 181 13.76 -1.23 -10.38
N GLY A 182 13.07 -1.06 -9.26
CA GLY A 182 13.67 -0.49 -8.05
C GLY A 182 14.67 -1.45 -7.41
N ASP A 183 15.68 -0.93 -6.70
CA ASP A 183 16.75 -1.75 -6.09
C ASP A 183 16.22 -2.87 -5.20
N ASN A 184 15.10 -2.64 -4.51
CA ASN A 184 14.45 -3.63 -3.66
C ASN A 184 13.79 -4.80 -4.43
N LYS A 185 13.76 -4.73 -5.76
CA LYS A 185 13.22 -5.76 -6.65
C LYS A 185 14.31 -6.66 -7.23
N ASP A 186 15.58 -6.25 -7.12
CA ASP A 186 16.77 -7.01 -7.55
C ASP A 186 16.60 -7.73 -8.91
N LEU A 187 16.15 -6.96 -9.91
CA LEU A 187 15.94 -7.49 -11.26
C LEU A 187 17.25 -8.08 -11.84
N ASP A 188 18.37 -7.42 -11.60
CA ASP A 188 19.67 -7.89 -12.10
C ASP A 188 20.09 -9.22 -11.46
N GLY A 189 19.86 -9.38 -10.16
CA GLY A 189 20.07 -10.66 -9.47
C GLY A 189 19.19 -11.77 -10.05
N ALA A 190 17.91 -11.49 -10.28
CA ALA A 190 16.99 -12.45 -10.89
C ALA A 190 17.41 -12.86 -12.31
N LEU A 191 17.84 -11.89 -13.13
CA LEU A 191 18.32 -12.15 -14.49
C LEU A 191 19.64 -12.92 -14.50
N LYS A 192 20.57 -12.62 -13.59
CA LYS A 192 21.82 -13.37 -13.45
C LYS A 192 21.56 -14.83 -13.08
N LEU A 193 20.64 -15.08 -12.15
CA LEU A 193 20.23 -16.43 -11.76
C LEU A 193 19.59 -17.18 -12.94
N TYR A 194 18.70 -16.54 -13.69
CA TYR A 194 18.13 -17.13 -14.90
C TYR A 194 19.22 -17.43 -15.94
N SER A 195 20.17 -16.52 -16.12
CA SER A 195 21.26 -16.66 -17.09
C SER A 195 22.30 -17.71 -16.68
N SER A 196 22.38 -18.12 -15.41
CA SER A 196 23.27 -19.19 -14.96
C SER A 196 22.70 -20.59 -15.23
N ILE A 197 21.42 -20.72 -15.57
CA ILE A 197 20.81 -21.99 -15.97
C ILE A 197 21.32 -22.36 -17.37
N SER A 198 21.66 -23.63 -17.60
CA SER A 198 22.12 -24.10 -18.91
C SER A 198 21.07 -23.81 -19.99
N LYS A 199 21.49 -23.52 -21.23
CA LYS A 199 20.55 -23.14 -22.30
C LYS A 199 19.54 -24.25 -22.60
N ASP A 200 19.96 -25.50 -22.49
CA ASP A 200 19.15 -26.67 -22.81
C ASP A 200 18.08 -26.98 -21.73
N GLU A 201 18.25 -26.44 -20.51
CA GLU A 201 17.31 -26.59 -19.39
C GLU A 201 16.45 -25.33 -19.16
N ARG A 202 16.66 -24.28 -19.97
CA ARG A 202 16.07 -22.97 -19.74
C ARG A 202 14.69 -22.85 -20.38
N LEU A 203 13.65 -22.75 -19.55
CA LEU A 203 12.33 -22.32 -20.02
C LEU A 203 12.37 -20.84 -20.47
N PRO A 204 11.62 -20.44 -21.51
CA PRO A 204 11.47 -19.05 -21.90
C PRO A 204 11.09 -18.15 -20.70
N LEU A 205 11.73 -16.98 -20.58
CA LEU A 205 11.39 -15.98 -19.57
C LEU A 205 10.58 -14.84 -20.19
N LYS A 206 9.41 -14.56 -19.61
CA LYS A 206 8.62 -13.35 -19.89
C LYS A 206 8.70 -12.42 -18.68
N ILE A 207 8.90 -11.13 -18.94
CA ILE A 207 9.01 -10.13 -17.87
C ILE A 207 7.91 -9.09 -18.04
N LEU A 208 7.19 -8.82 -16.96
CA LEU A 208 6.14 -7.82 -16.88
C LEU A 208 6.49 -6.79 -15.80
N GLY A 209 6.33 -5.50 -16.10
CA GLY A 209 6.51 -4.41 -15.12
C GLY A 209 7.77 -3.57 -15.27
N CYS A 210 8.53 -3.71 -16.37
CA CYS A 210 9.77 -2.97 -16.60
C CYS A 210 9.60 -1.45 -16.85
N GLY A 211 8.38 -0.96 -17.08
CA GLY A 211 8.13 0.45 -17.41
C GLY A 211 9.04 0.93 -18.55
N ASN A 212 9.73 2.07 -18.35
CA ASN A 212 10.68 2.63 -19.32
C ASN A 212 12.06 1.94 -19.32
N ALA A 213 12.30 0.97 -18.45
CA ALA A 213 13.60 0.30 -18.31
C ALA A 213 13.75 -0.95 -19.19
N ILE A 214 12.96 -1.06 -20.27
CA ILE A 214 13.01 -2.16 -21.25
C ILE A 214 14.45 -2.36 -21.79
N GLU A 215 15.20 -1.28 -21.97
CA GLU A 215 16.59 -1.36 -22.47
C GLU A 215 17.55 -2.06 -21.51
N ARG A 216 17.31 -2.00 -20.19
CA ARG A 216 18.14 -2.72 -19.19
C ARG A 216 17.95 -4.23 -19.30
N VAL A 217 16.74 -4.67 -19.65
CA VAL A 217 16.42 -6.09 -19.85
C VAL A 217 17.02 -6.61 -21.16
N LYS A 218 17.00 -5.81 -22.23
CA LYS A 218 17.53 -6.20 -23.55
C LYS A 218 19.04 -6.44 -23.59
N LYS A 219 19.83 -5.89 -22.65
CA LYS A 219 21.29 -6.10 -22.59
C LYS A 219 21.70 -7.45 -21.98
N ASN A 220 20.78 -8.14 -21.29
CA ASN A 220 21.07 -9.34 -20.49
C ASN A 220 20.36 -10.62 -21.02
N ASN A 221 19.61 -10.51 -22.12
CA ASN A 221 19.04 -11.63 -22.88
C ASN A 221 19.84 -11.82 -24.17
#